data_AF-A0A146LV04-F1
#
_entry.id   AF-A0A146LV04-F1
#
_cell.length_a   1.000
_cell.length_b   1.000
_cell.length_c   1.000
_cell.angle_alpha   90.00
_cell.angle_beta   90.00
_cell.angle_gamma   90.00
#
_symmetry.space_group_name_H-M   'P 1'
#
loop_
_entity.id
_entity.type
_entity.pdbx_description
1 polymer ?
#
loop_
_entity_poly.entity_id
_entity_poly.type
_entity_poly.pdbx_seq_one_letter_code
_entity_poly.pdbx_strand_id
1 'polypeptide(L)'
;PLRHPFFMHNDPRTHLPISQSLAYLFDTMKVGQVSLFFTVLGPLVLVGVLGIGALWSWISAVPDPPIVPLGYWGPAPYIPDDFQIVPFTVNISQEDLNDLRKRLDNTRELTEPLEGTGFAYGFNTTYLNRIIRFWRDEYKWSERQAFLNKFPQFKTRIGGINIHFIHIKPELSKLKGKKVVPVIFLHGWPGSVREFYEAIPMLTDQEEMPDVALELVVPSLPGYGWSDAARRPGMGPAQIGNIFNALMKRLGHDKYFVQGGDWGSIIGSSMALLHPQNV
;
A
#
# COMPACT_ATOMS: atom_id res chain seq x y z
N PRO A 1 58.66 -6.86 17.19
CA PRO A 1 59.34 -8.16 17.39
C PRO A 1 59.31 -8.58 18.87
N LEU A 2 58.42 -9.51 19.22
CA LEU A 2 58.63 -10.66 20.13
C LEU A 2 57.27 -11.32 20.41
N ARG A 3 57.18 -12.60 20.04
CA ARG A 3 56.08 -13.54 20.27
C ARG A 3 56.22 -14.15 21.67
N HIS A 4 55.08 -14.46 22.31
CA HIS A 4 54.62 -15.79 22.80
C HIS A 4 53.67 -15.69 24.03
N PRO A 5 52.85 -16.73 24.32
CA PRO A 5 51.45 -16.58 24.75
C PRO A 5 51.18 -17.16 26.16
N PHE A 6 50.00 -16.89 26.72
CA PHE A 6 49.45 -17.71 27.79
C PHE A 6 47.98 -18.03 27.50
N PHE A 7 47.72 -19.33 27.34
CA PHE A 7 46.40 -19.94 27.33
C PHE A 7 45.83 -19.99 28.76
N MET A 8 44.55 -19.70 28.94
CA MET A 8 43.74 -20.29 30.01
C MET A 8 42.42 -20.82 29.44
N HIS A 9 42.11 -22.03 29.89
CA HIS A 9 41.05 -22.94 29.48
C HIS A 9 39.67 -22.49 30.03
N ASN A 10 38.63 -22.52 29.21
CA ASN A 10 37.23 -22.54 29.65
C ASN A 10 36.80 -24.02 29.84
N ASP A 11 36.42 -24.42 31.05
CA ASP A 11 35.85 -25.75 31.36
C ASP A 11 34.31 -25.72 31.21
N PRO A 12 33.69 -26.58 30.37
CA PRO A 12 32.24 -26.58 30.12
C PRO A 12 31.40 -27.52 31.02
N ARG A 13 31.89 -27.97 32.18
CA ARG A 13 31.15 -28.94 33.03
C ARG A 13 30.43 -28.33 34.23
N THR A 14 29.31 -27.62 34.06
CA THR A 14 28.38 -27.31 35.19
C THR A 14 26.91 -27.05 34.80
N HIS A 15 26.37 -27.65 33.75
CA HIS A 15 24.91 -27.64 33.56
C HIS A 15 24.36 -29.03 33.27
N LEU A 16 23.76 -29.65 34.30
CA LEU A 16 22.93 -30.84 34.15
C LEU A 16 21.70 -30.47 33.30
N PRO A 17 21.26 -31.33 32.34
CA PRO A 17 20.00 -31.14 31.64
C PRO A 17 18.84 -31.11 32.65
N ILE A 18 17.88 -30.21 32.46
CA ILE A 18 16.73 -30.00 33.36
C ILE A 18 16.02 -31.31 33.73
N SER A 19 15.97 -32.28 32.80
CA SER A 19 15.38 -33.60 33.02
C SER A 19 16.11 -34.46 34.06
N GLN A 20 17.44 -34.39 34.15
CA GLN A 20 18.22 -35.16 35.12
C GLN A 20 18.18 -34.52 36.52
N SER A 21 18.12 -33.20 36.61
CA SER A 21 17.97 -32.48 37.88
C SER A 21 16.59 -32.72 38.52
N LEU A 22 15.53 -32.81 37.71
CA LEU A 22 14.18 -33.12 38.20
C LEU A 22 14.11 -34.56 38.74
N ALA A 23 14.67 -35.53 38.02
CA ALA A 23 14.68 -36.93 38.46
C ALA A 23 15.37 -37.11 39.84
N TYR A 24 16.52 -36.48 40.04
CA TYR A 24 17.24 -36.53 41.33
C TYR A 24 16.47 -35.85 42.48
N LEU A 25 15.72 -34.80 42.17
CA LEU A 25 14.86 -34.11 43.13
C LEU A 25 13.69 -35.01 43.58
N PHE A 26 13.13 -35.80 42.67
CA PHE A 26 12.04 -36.74 42.99
C PHE A 26 12.53 -37.97 43.77
N ASP A 27 13.73 -38.48 43.49
CA ASP A 27 14.32 -39.63 44.20
C ASP A 27 14.70 -39.33 45.67
N THR A 28 14.90 -38.06 46.01
CA THR A 28 15.32 -37.64 47.37
C THR A 28 14.16 -37.21 48.27
N MET A 29 12.93 -37.10 47.75
CA MET A 29 11.75 -36.72 48.53
C MET A 29 11.10 -37.93 49.24
N LYS A 30 10.66 -37.73 50.49
CA LYS A 30 9.85 -38.74 51.20
C LYS A 30 8.45 -38.83 50.55
N VAL A 31 7.81 -40.00 50.57
CA VAL A 31 6.49 -40.28 49.94
C VAL A 31 5.42 -39.20 50.26
N GLY A 32 5.38 -38.67 51.49
CA GLY A 32 4.45 -37.59 51.86
C GLY A 32 4.74 -36.22 51.24
N GLN A 33 5.99 -35.92 50.90
CA GLN A 33 6.39 -34.69 50.20
C GLN A 33 6.08 -34.78 48.70
N VAL A 34 6.24 -35.96 48.11
CA VAL A 34 5.77 -36.26 46.74
C VAL A 34 4.25 -36.05 46.65
N SER A 35 3.49 -36.57 47.62
CA SER A 35 2.04 -36.36 47.68
C SER A 35 1.67 -34.88 47.79
N LEU A 36 2.26 -34.11 48.72
CA LEU A 36 2.03 -32.66 48.87
C LEU A 36 2.34 -31.87 47.59
N PHE A 37 3.41 -32.23 46.89
CA PHE A 37 3.79 -31.59 45.62
C PHE A 37 2.72 -31.81 44.56
N PHE A 38 2.22 -33.03 44.37
CA PHE A 38 1.19 -33.31 43.37
C PHE A 38 -0.21 -32.83 43.77
N THR A 39 -0.55 -32.77 45.06
CA THR A 39 -1.89 -32.33 45.51
C THR A 39 -2.02 -30.84 45.72
N VAL A 40 -0.93 -30.11 46.00
CA VAL A 40 -0.98 -28.67 46.33
C VAL A 40 -0.06 -27.85 45.42
N LEU A 41 1.22 -28.20 45.32
CA LEU A 41 2.18 -27.36 44.60
C LEU A 41 2.00 -27.41 43.08
N GLY A 42 1.73 -28.59 42.52
CA GLY A 42 1.50 -28.80 41.09
C GLY A 42 0.28 -28.04 40.55
N PRO A 43 -0.89 -28.13 41.19
CA PRO A 43 -2.05 -27.31 40.83
C PRO A 43 -1.78 -25.81 40.94
N LEU A 44 -1.05 -25.34 41.96
CA LEU A 44 -0.70 -23.93 42.10
C LEU A 44 0.24 -23.45 40.98
N VAL A 45 1.23 -24.25 40.60
CA VAL A 45 2.10 -23.96 39.46
C VAL A 45 1.31 -23.94 38.16
N LEU A 46 0.38 -24.88 37.96
CA LEU A 46 -0.48 -24.93 36.78
C LEU A 46 -1.38 -23.69 36.69
N VAL A 47 -2.02 -23.29 37.79
CA VAL A 47 -2.83 -22.06 37.86
C VAL A 47 -1.96 -20.83 37.59
N GLY A 48 -0.74 -20.79 38.12
CA GLY A 48 0.22 -19.72 37.83
C GLY A 48 0.58 -19.63 36.34
N VAL A 49 0.88 -20.77 35.70
CA VAL A 49 1.21 -20.84 34.27
C VAL A 49 0.01 -20.44 33.40
N LEU A 50 -1.19 -20.95 33.70
CA LEU A 50 -2.41 -20.59 32.98
C LEU A 50 -2.76 -19.11 33.19
N GLY A 51 -2.56 -18.57 34.39
CA GLY A 51 -2.77 -17.16 34.72
C GLY A 51 -1.81 -16.25 33.96
N ILE A 52 -0.52 -16.59 33.92
CA ILE A 52 0.49 -15.87 33.12
C ILE A 52 0.15 -15.98 31.62
N GLY A 53 -0.26 -17.16 31.14
CA GLY A 53 -0.66 -17.37 29.76
C GLY A 53 -1.89 -16.54 29.37
N ALA A 54 -2.91 -16.48 30.23
CA ALA A 54 -4.10 -15.66 30.02
C ALA A 54 -3.77 -14.17 30.05
N LEU A 55 -2.94 -13.73 31.00
CA LEU A 55 -2.47 -12.35 31.09
C LEU A 55 -1.65 -11.95 29.86
N TRP A 56 -0.73 -12.82 29.42
CA TRP A 56 0.06 -12.61 28.21
C TRP A 56 -0.83 -12.54 26.97
N SER A 57 -1.81 -13.45 26.85
CA SER A 57 -2.80 -13.44 25.77
C SER A 57 -3.64 -12.17 25.77
N TRP A 58 -4.00 -11.63 26.94
CA TRP A 58 -4.79 -10.42 27.05
C TRP A 58 -3.98 -9.16 26.72
N ILE A 59 -2.75 -9.05 27.23
CA ILE A 59 -1.87 -7.90 26.95
C ILE A 59 -1.37 -7.92 25.49
N SER A 60 -1.21 -9.11 24.91
CA SER A 60 -0.78 -9.28 23.52
C SER A 60 -1.95 -9.35 22.52
N ALA A 61 -3.20 -9.29 23.00
CA ALA A 61 -4.35 -9.30 22.12
C ALA A 61 -4.33 -8.05 21.24
N VAL A 62 -4.32 -8.25 19.93
CA VAL A 62 -4.47 -7.16 18.97
C VAL A 62 -5.93 -6.70 19.04
N PRO A 63 -6.19 -5.40 19.28
CA PRO A 63 -7.56 -4.89 19.26
C PRO A 63 -8.22 -5.14 17.92
N ASP A 64 -9.54 -5.35 17.92
CA ASP A 64 -10.29 -5.43 16.67
C ASP A 64 -10.11 -4.12 15.87
N PRO A 65 -9.94 -4.21 14.55
CA PRO A 65 -9.81 -3.02 13.72
C PRO A 65 -11.08 -2.16 13.84
N PRO A 66 -10.94 -0.83 13.79
CA PRO A 66 -12.09 0.06 13.90
C PRO A 66 -13.06 -0.16 12.73
N ILE A 67 -14.35 -0.10 13.02
CA ILE A 67 -15.38 -0.12 11.97
C ILE A 67 -15.39 1.23 11.27
N VAL A 68 -14.86 1.26 10.05
CA VAL A 68 -14.91 2.45 9.18
C VAL A 68 -15.95 2.19 8.09
N PRO A 69 -17.09 2.91 8.05
CA PRO A 69 -18.06 2.74 6.96
C PRO A 69 -17.53 3.34 5.65
N LEU A 70 -18.07 2.89 4.51
CA LEU A 70 -17.75 3.49 3.20
C LEU A 70 -18.07 5.00 3.17
N GLY A 71 -19.21 5.36 3.79
CA GLY A 71 -19.67 6.74 3.88
C GLY A 71 -20.17 7.31 2.55
N TYR A 72 -20.64 8.55 2.60
CA TYR A 72 -20.95 9.36 1.43
C TYR A 72 -19.96 10.53 1.39
N TRP A 73 -19.41 10.83 0.21
CA TRP A 73 -18.37 11.84 -0.06
C TRP A 73 -18.75 12.79 -1.19
N GLY A 74 -19.85 12.50 -1.91
CA GLY A 74 -20.39 13.34 -2.97
C GLY A 74 -21.06 14.64 -2.50
N PRO A 75 -21.45 15.51 -3.44
CA PRO A 75 -22.14 16.78 -3.15
C PRO A 75 -23.55 16.58 -2.59
N ALA A 76 -24.18 17.64 -2.07
CA ALA A 76 -25.61 17.63 -1.78
C ALA A 76 -26.42 18.09 -3.01
N PRO A 77 -27.64 17.58 -3.24
CA PRO A 77 -28.33 16.53 -2.47
C PRO A 77 -27.71 15.14 -2.67
N TYR A 78 -28.06 14.18 -1.80
CA TYR A 78 -27.56 12.79 -1.91
C TYR A 78 -27.85 12.21 -3.30
N ILE A 79 -26.80 11.69 -3.94
CA ILE A 79 -26.85 11.01 -5.22
C ILE A 79 -26.48 9.54 -4.95
N PRO A 80 -27.37 8.57 -5.20
CA PRO A 80 -27.02 7.17 -5.02
C PRO A 80 -25.86 6.75 -5.93
N ASP A 81 -25.10 5.76 -5.46
CA ASP A 81 -24.06 5.14 -6.26
C ASP A 81 -24.68 4.51 -7.50
N ASP A 82 -24.08 4.81 -8.65
CA ASP A 82 -24.36 4.13 -9.90
C ASP A 82 -23.32 3.02 -10.07
N PHE A 83 -23.79 1.79 -10.19
CA PHE A 83 -22.93 0.60 -10.34
C PHE A 83 -22.37 0.47 -11.76
N GLN A 84 -22.77 1.34 -12.70
CA GLN A 84 -22.18 1.37 -14.03
C GLN A 84 -20.69 1.72 -13.98
N ILE A 85 -19.95 1.06 -14.86
CA ILE A 85 -18.55 1.35 -15.17
C ILE A 85 -18.56 1.94 -16.57
N VAL A 86 -18.26 3.23 -16.67
CA VAL A 86 -18.31 3.97 -17.93
C VAL A 86 -16.90 4.17 -18.48
N PRO A 87 -16.67 3.96 -19.80
CA PRO A 87 -15.40 4.30 -20.43
C PRO A 87 -15.04 5.78 -20.22
N PHE A 88 -13.75 6.05 -20.06
CA PHE A 88 -13.20 7.38 -19.89
C PHE A 88 -12.06 7.62 -20.87
N THR A 89 -12.03 8.82 -21.47
CA THR A 89 -10.96 9.26 -22.35
C THR A 89 -10.48 10.63 -21.87
N VAL A 90 -9.18 10.77 -21.68
CA VAL A 90 -8.55 12.05 -21.37
C VAL A 90 -8.71 12.97 -22.58
N ASN A 91 -9.33 14.12 -22.36
CA ASN A 91 -9.52 15.14 -23.37
C ASN A 91 -9.17 16.50 -22.77
N ILE A 92 -8.04 17.06 -23.19
CA ILE A 92 -7.58 18.39 -22.80
C ILE A 92 -8.05 19.37 -23.86
N SER A 93 -8.82 20.38 -23.47
CA SER A 93 -9.40 21.31 -24.43
C SER A 93 -8.32 22.24 -25.01
N GLN A 94 -8.53 22.71 -26.24
CA GLN A 94 -7.64 23.72 -26.82
C GLN A 94 -7.69 25.03 -26.00
N GLU A 95 -8.80 25.32 -25.32
CA GLU A 95 -8.93 26.45 -24.41
C GLU A 95 -7.96 26.32 -23.23
N ASP A 96 -7.91 25.16 -22.57
CA ASP A 96 -6.97 24.90 -21.46
C ASP A 96 -5.52 25.02 -21.92
N LEU A 97 -5.20 24.50 -23.11
CA LEU A 97 -3.85 24.59 -23.68
C LEU A 97 -3.45 26.04 -24.01
N ASN A 98 -4.40 26.83 -24.52
CA ASN A 98 -4.17 28.24 -24.80
C ASN A 98 -3.98 29.05 -23.51
N ASP A 99 -4.78 28.78 -22.47
CA ASP A 99 -4.61 29.40 -21.15
C ASP A 99 -3.26 29.04 -20.53
N LEU A 100 -2.87 27.76 -20.57
CA LEU A 100 -1.56 27.30 -20.10
C LEU A 100 -0.43 28.04 -20.82
N ARG A 101 -0.47 28.10 -22.17
CA ARG A 101 0.56 28.79 -22.96
C ARG A 101 0.65 30.27 -22.58
N LYS A 102 -0.50 30.94 -22.47
CA LYS A 102 -0.56 32.35 -22.03
C LYS A 102 0.05 32.55 -20.65
N ARG A 103 -0.16 31.63 -19.70
CA ARG A 103 0.46 31.72 -18.36
C ARG A 103 1.97 31.53 -18.41
N LEU A 104 2.45 30.57 -19.20
CA LEU A 104 3.88 30.34 -19.40
C LEU A 104 4.55 31.55 -20.06
N ASP A 105 3.88 32.18 -21.04
CA ASP A 105 4.35 33.41 -21.71
C ASP A 105 4.46 34.61 -20.76
N ASN A 106 3.56 34.70 -19.79
CA ASN A 106 3.53 35.77 -18.80
C ASN A 106 4.26 35.40 -17.50
N THR A 107 5.19 34.44 -17.54
CA THR A 107 6.01 34.11 -16.38
C THR A 107 6.91 35.30 -16.05
N ARG A 108 6.93 35.72 -14.77
CA ARG A 108 7.80 36.80 -14.30
C ARG A 108 9.27 36.39 -14.40
N GLU A 109 10.15 37.39 -14.47
CA GLU A 109 11.58 37.16 -14.38
C GLU A 109 11.94 36.44 -13.06
N LEU A 110 12.65 35.33 -13.18
CA LEU A 110 13.09 34.52 -12.06
C LEU A 110 14.42 35.06 -11.52
N THR A 111 14.54 35.19 -10.20
CA THR A 111 15.78 35.61 -9.56
C THR A 111 16.91 34.61 -9.82
N GLU A 112 18.09 35.12 -10.19
CA GLU A 112 19.28 34.30 -10.37
C GLU A 112 19.64 33.53 -9.07
N PRO A 113 20.03 32.24 -9.18
CA PRO A 113 20.36 31.45 -8.00
C PRO A 113 21.75 31.83 -7.46
N LEU A 114 22.01 31.47 -6.20
CA LEU A 114 23.37 31.53 -5.66
C LEU A 114 24.31 30.60 -6.44
N GLU A 115 25.51 31.09 -6.74
CA GLU A 115 26.52 30.34 -7.49
C GLU A 115 26.88 29.01 -6.81
N GLY A 116 26.96 27.93 -7.60
CA GLY A 116 27.42 26.62 -7.11
C GLY A 116 26.47 25.87 -6.18
N THR A 117 25.25 26.36 -5.93
CA THR A 117 24.34 25.74 -4.94
C THR A 117 23.46 24.61 -5.46
N GLY A 118 23.37 24.42 -6.78
CA GLY A 118 22.50 23.42 -7.38
C GLY A 118 21.05 23.57 -6.89
N PHE A 119 20.52 22.52 -6.23
CA PHE A 119 19.16 22.48 -5.65
C PHE A 119 19.14 22.60 -4.12
N ALA A 120 20.26 22.94 -3.46
CA ALA A 120 20.36 22.96 -2.01
C ALA A 120 19.42 23.98 -1.33
N TYR A 121 18.98 25.00 -2.08
CA TYR A 121 18.06 26.04 -1.62
C TYR A 121 16.66 25.92 -2.25
N GLY A 122 16.29 24.72 -2.68
CA GLY A 122 15.05 24.45 -3.41
C GLY A 122 15.25 24.47 -4.93
N PHE A 123 14.18 24.75 -5.67
CA PHE A 123 14.21 24.61 -7.12
C PHE A 123 15.14 25.66 -7.77
N ASN A 124 16.14 25.19 -8.51
CA ASN A 124 17.10 26.07 -9.17
C ASN A 124 16.43 26.84 -10.33
N THR A 125 16.51 28.17 -10.32
CA THR A 125 15.81 29.04 -11.29
C THR A 125 16.38 28.94 -12.71
N THR A 126 17.68 28.67 -12.87
CA THR A 126 18.27 28.35 -14.19
C THR A 126 17.63 27.09 -14.79
N TYR A 127 17.41 26.06 -13.97
CA TYR A 127 16.74 24.84 -14.41
C TYR A 127 15.24 25.04 -14.66
N LEU A 128 14.57 25.83 -13.82
CA LEU A 128 13.14 26.16 -14.00
C LEU A 128 12.89 26.90 -15.32
N ASN A 129 13.76 27.85 -15.69
CA ASN A 129 13.70 28.52 -16.99
C ASN A 129 13.78 27.53 -18.16
N ARG A 130 14.59 26.47 -18.05
CA ARG A 130 14.64 25.41 -19.07
C ARG A 130 13.31 24.64 -19.15
N ILE A 131 12.71 24.31 -18.01
CA ILE A 131 11.41 23.62 -17.96
C ILE A 131 10.32 24.50 -18.59
N ILE A 132 10.24 25.78 -18.21
CA ILE A 132 9.24 26.72 -18.74
C ILE A 132 9.35 26.80 -20.26
N ARG A 133 10.57 26.98 -20.80
CA ARG A 133 10.80 27.00 -22.25
C ARG A 133 10.36 25.71 -22.92
N PHE A 134 10.80 24.57 -22.41
CA PHE A 134 10.43 23.27 -23.00
C PHE A 134 8.92 23.04 -22.96
N TRP A 135 8.26 23.34 -21.83
CA TRP A 135 6.83 23.13 -21.68
C TRP A 135 6.01 24.04 -22.61
N ARG A 136 6.46 25.28 -22.80
CA ARG A 136 5.80 26.23 -23.69
C ARG A 136 5.99 25.87 -25.17
N ASP A 137 7.22 25.55 -25.56
CA ASP A 137 7.64 25.57 -26.97
C ASP A 137 7.78 24.18 -27.58
N GLU A 138 8.09 23.16 -26.77
CA GLU A 138 8.51 21.84 -27.26
C GLU A 138 7.58 20.70 -26.80
N TYR A 139 6.83 20.88 -25.70
CA TYR A 139 5.97 19.85 -25.15
C TYR A 139 4.70 19.64 -25.99
N LYS A 140 4.67 18.53 -26.72
CA LYS A 140 3.59 18.21 -27.65
C LYS A 140 2.38 17.57 -26.98
N TRP A 141 1.46 18.40 -26.50
CA TRP A 141 0.25 17.96 -25.79
C TRP A 141 -0.61 16.94 -26.54
N SER A 142 -0.74 17.05 -27.87
CA SER A 142 -1.50 16.08 -28.68
C SER A 142 -0.91 14.67 -28.59
N GLU A 143 0.41 14.53 -28.70
CA GLU A 143 1.12 13.25 -28.54
C GLU A 143 0.97 12.72 -27.11
N ARG A 144 0.98 13.61 -26.11
CA ARG A 144 0.86 13.21 -24.69
C ARG A 144 -0.55 12.78 -24.33
N GLN A 145 -1.58 13.42 -24.87
CA GLN A 145 -2.96 13.00 -24.72
C GLN A 145 -3.19 11.62 -25.36
N ALA A 146 -2.67 11.40 -26.57
CA ALA A 146 -2.71 10.09 -27.21
C ALA A 146 -1.99 9.03 -26.35
N PHE A 147 -0.82 9.36 -25.81
CA PHE A 147 -0.08 8.48 -24.90
C PHE A 147 -0.86 8.16 -23.62
N LEU A 148 -1.50 9.16 -22.98
CA LEU A 148 -2.29 8.96 -21.77
C LEU A 148 -3.49 8.04 -22.00
N ASN A 149 -4.06 8.07 -23.21
CA ASN A 149 -5.20 7.23 -23.62
C ASN A 149 -4.81 5.87 -24.22
N LYS A 150 -3.52 5.47 -24.18
CA LYS A 150 -3.08 4.18 -24.74
C LYS A 150 -3.65 2.96 -24.00
N PHE A 151 -4.10 3.16 -22.75
CA PHE A 151 -4.69 2.12 -21.92
C PHE A 151 -6.19 2.34 -21.72
N PRO A 152 -7.00 1.28 -21.56
CA PRO A 152 -8.41 1.41 -21.19
C PRO A 152 -8.58 2.09 -19.83
N GLN A 153 -9.37 3.16 -19.80
CA GLN A 153 -9.67 3.92 -18.59
C GLN A 153 -11.17 4.02 -18.39
N PHE A 154 -11.58 4.11 -17.13
CA PHE A 154 -12.98 4.06 -16.74
C PHE A 154 -13.27 5.00 -15.58
N LYS A 155 -14.56 5.28 -15.38
CA LYS A 155 -15.09 5.87 -14.15
C LYS A 155 -16.25 5.04 -13.61
N THR A 156 -16.38 5.02 -12.30
CA THR A 156 -17.58 4.51 -11.60
C THR A 156 -17.83 5.32 -10.34
N ARG A 157 -19.07 5.41 -9.87
CA ARG A 157 -19.41 6.21 -8.68
C ARG A 157 -19.33 5.36 -7.42
N ILE A 158 -18.51 5.76 -6.45
CA ILE A 158 -18.36 5.08 -5.16
C ILE A 158 -18.48 6.10 -4.04
N GLY A 159 -19.40 5.88 -3.10
CA GLY A 159 -19.64 6.82 -2.02
C GLY A 159 -19.99 8.22 -2.53
N GLY A 160 -20.70 8.33 -3.64
CA GLY A 160 -21.12 9.62 -4.22
C GLY A 160 -20.06 10.40 -5.01
N ILE A 161 -18.85 9.87 -5.18
CA ILE A 161 -17.80 10.50 -6.00
C ILE A 161 -17.41 9.59 -7.18
N ASN A 162 -17.08 10.19 -8.33
CA ASN A 162 -16.63 9.41 -9.48
C ASN A 162 -15.14 9.08 -9.31
N ILE A 163 -14.82 7.79 -9.30
CA ILE A 163 -13.46 7.27 -9.21
C ILE A 163 -12.97 6.90 -10.60
N HIS A 164 -11.89 7.53 -11.03
CA HIS A 164 -11.16 7.19 -12.23
C HIS A 164 -10.18 6.03 -11.99
N PHE A 165 -10.07 5.11 -12.94
CA PHE A 165 -9.06 4.07 -12.92
C PHE A 165 -8.69 3.57 -14.33
N ILE A 166 -7.43 3.15 -14.50
CA ILE A 166 -6.99 2.32 -15.62
C ILE A 166 -7.29 0.86 -15.26
N HIS A 167 -7.80 0.07 -16.20
CA HIS A 167 -8.07 -1.35 -16.00
C HIS A 167 -7.51 -2.18 -17.15
N ILE A 168 -6.47 -2.97 -16.86
CA ILE A 168 -5.84 -3.85 -17.83
C ILE A 168 -6.22 -5.29 -17.50
N LYS A 169 -7.03 -5.88 -18.38
CA LYS A 169 -7.39 -7.30 -18.31
C LYS A 169 -6.40 -8.13 -19.14
N PRO A 170 -6.01 -9.33 -18.67
CA PRO A 170 -5.19 -10.21 -19.48
C PRO A 170 -5.95 -10.66 -20.73
N GLU A 171 -5.20 -10.91 -21.81
CA GLU A 171 -5.73 -11.42 -23.06
C GLU A 171 -6.18 -12.88 -22.88
N LEU A 172 -7.48 -13.13 -23.08
CA LEU A 172 -8.10 -14.44 -22.91
C LEU A 172 -7.44 -15.54 -23.77
N SER A 173 -6.99 -15.19 -24.98
CA SER A 173 -6.31 -16.10 -25.90
C SER A 173 -4.97 -16.62 -25.36
N LYS A 174 -4.31 -15.83 -24.49
CA LYS A 174 -3.00 -16.13 -23.88
C LYS A 174 -3.12 -16.72 -22.46
N LEU A 175 -4.33 -16.98 -21.97
CA LEU A 175 -4.57 -17.46 -20.59
C LEU A 175 -4.38 -18.97 -20.38
N LYS A 176 -4.13 -19.79 -21.41
CA LYS A 176 -4.17 -21.26 -21.30
C LYS A 176 -3.40 -21.79 -20.07
N GLY A 177 -4.14 -22.25 -19.05
CA GLY A 177 -3.60 -22.80 -17.80
C GLY A 177 -3.14 -21.77 -16.74
N LYS A 178 -3.18 -20.46 -17.04
CA LYS A 178 -2.75 -19.39 -16.13
C LYS A 178 -3.86 -19.00 -15.16
N LYS A 179 -3.47 -18.69 -13.93
CA LYS A 179 -4.33 -18.06 -12.93
C LYS A 179 -4.34 -16.56 -13.14
N VAL A 180 -5.53 -15.97 -13.31
CA VAL A 180 -5.68 -14.51 -13.28
C VAL A 180 -5.56 -14.02 -11.84
N VAL A 181 -4.68 -13.05 -11.62
CA VAL A 181 -4.42 -12.45 -10.30
C VAL A 181 -4.72 -10.96 -10.36
N PRO A 182 -5.81 -10.49 -9.74
CA PRO A 182 -6.13 -9.08 -9.66
C PRO A 182 -5.17 -8.36 -8.70
N VAL A 183 -4.63 -7.22 -9.14
CA VAL A 183 -3.76 -6.37 -8.33
C VAL A 183 -4.18 -4.92 -8.48
N ILE A 184 -4.39 -4.23 -7.36
CA ILE A 184 -4.60 -2.79 -7.33
C ILE A 184 -3.29 -2.05 -7.06
N PHE A 185 -2.93 -1.10 -7.93
CA PHE A 185 -1.71 -0.29 -7.84
C PHE A 185 -2.04 1.14 -7.43
N LEU A 186 -1.53 1.55 -6.26
CA LEU A 186 -1.87 2.81 -5.63
C LEU A 186 -0.69 3.79 -5.69
N HIS A 187 -0.90 4.94 -6.34
CA HIS A 187 0.09 6.01 -6.42
C HIS A 187 0.14 6.88 -5.16
N GLY A 188 1.09 7.82 -5.14
CA GLY A 188 1.32 8.78 -4.06
C GLY A 188 1.10 10.25 -4.46
N TRP A 189 1.71 11.15 -3.69
CA TRP A 189 1.88 12.57 -3.96
C TRP A 189 3.38 12.92 -4.03
N PRO A 190 3.82 13.78 -4.95
CA PRO A 190 3.06 14.52 -5.98
C PRO A 190 2.77 13.69 -7.25
N GLY A 191 2.65 12.38 -7.09
CA GLY A 191 2.44 11.41 -8.14
C GLY A 191 1.01 11.33 -8.71
N SER A 192 0.82 10.36 -9.61
CA SER A 192 -0.46 10.03 -10.25
C SER A 192 -0.39 8.66 -10.93
N VAL A 193 -1.50 8.19 -11.50
CA VAL A 193 -1.54 6.96 -12.34
C VAL A 193 -0.51 6.95 -13.47
N ARG A 194 0.00 8.13 -13.88
CA ARG A 194 1.08 8.26 -14.86
C ARG A 194 2.32 7.46 -14.47
N GLU A 195 2.64 7.33 -13.18
CA GLU A 195 3.85 6.65 -12.69
C GLU A 195 3.96 5.19 -13.17
N PHE A 196 2.84 4.54 -13.45
CA PHE A 196 2.82 3.12 -13.79
C PHE A 196 2.85 2.82 -15.30
N TYR A 197 2.85 3.83 -16.16
CA TYR A 197 2.62 3.64 -17.61
C TYR A 197 3.67 2.80 -18.33
N GLU A 198 4.90 2.82 -17.85
CA GLU A 198 6.02 2.02 -18.37
C GLU A 198 6.07 0.63 -17.73
N ALA A 199 5.58 0.49 -16.49
CA ALA A 199 5.54 -0.78 -15.79
C ALA A 199 4.38 -1.67 -16.24
N ILE A 200 3.23 -1.08 -16.60
CA ILE A 200 2.03 -1.82 -17.03
C ILE A 200 2.35 -2.88 -18.08
N PRO A 201 3.01 -2.58 -19.22
CA PRO A 201 3.28 -3.59 -20.23
C PRO A 201 4.16 -4.74 -19.73
N MET A 202 5.12 -4.45 -18.86
CA MET A 202 6.02 -5.46 -18.27
C MET A 202 5.27 -6.37 -17.28
N LEU A 203 4.35 -5.81 -16.51
CA LEU A 203 3.57 -6.53 -15.50
C LEU A 203 2.44 -7.36 -16.13
N THR A 204 1.90 -6.91 -17.26
CA THR A 204 0.80 -7.60 -17.96
C THR A 204 1.29 -8.50 -19.08
N ASP A 205 2.60 -8.66 -19.25
CA ASP A 205 3.16 -9.61 -20.21
C ASP A 205 2.90 -11.04 -19.73
N GLN A 206 2.06 -11.76 -20.48
CA GLN A 206 1.67 -13.13 -20.17
C GLN A 206 2.71 -14.16 -20.59
N GLU A 207 3.75 -13.77 -21.33
CA GLU A 207 4.86 -14.66 -21.71
C GLU A 207 5.93 -14.72 -20.60
N GLU A 208 6.11 -13.63 -19.86
CA GLU A 208 7.09 -13.51 -18.76
C GLU A 208 6.71 -14.34 -17.53
N MET A 209 5.41 -14.54 -17.25
CA MET A 209 4.94 -15.31 -16.11
C MET A 209 4.22 -16.60 -16.56
N PRO A 210 4.80 -17.81 -16.35
CA PRO A 210 4.24 -19.04 -16.90
C PRO A 210 2.86 -19.40 -16.30
N ASP A 211 2.68 -19.19 -15.00
CA ASP A 211 1.49 -19.69 -14.26
C ASP A 211 0.46 -18.60 -13.92
N VAL A 212 0.83 -17.33 -14.08
CA VAL A 212 0.04 -16.18 -13.63
C VAL A 212 -0.13 -15.17 -14.75
N ALA A 213 -1.32 -14.57 -14.81
CA ALA A 213 -1.57 -13.39 -15.62
C ALA A 213 -2.11 -12.29 -14.69
N LEU A 214 -1.42 -11.16 -14.62
CA LEU A 214 -1.87 -10.05 -13.77
C LEU A 214 -3.02 -9.28 -14.44
N GLU A 215 -4.08 -9.04 -13.68
CA GLU A 215 -5.12 -8.08 -14.02
C GLU A 215 -4.90 -6.83 -13.18
N LEU A 216 -4.61 -5.69 -13.82
CA LEU A 216 -4.19 -4.47 -13.13
C LEU A 216 -5.33 -3.46 -13.03
N VAL A 217 -5.54 -2.95 -11.82
CA VAL A 217 -6.43 -1.82 -11.55
C VAL A 217 -5.59 -0.67 -10.98
N VAL A 218 -5.57 0.46 -11.66
CA VAL A 218 -4.71 1.60 -11.30
C VAL A 218 -5.59 2.85 -11.11
N PRO A 219 -6.16 3.05 -9.91
CA PRO A 219 -7.05 4.17 -9.65
C PRO A 219 -6.28 5.48 -9.46
N SER A 220 -6.92 6.59 -9.85
CA SER A 220 -6.56 7.89 -9.29
C SER A 220 -7.15 8.02 -7.88
N LEU A 221 -6.33 8.43 -6.91
CA LEU A 221 -6.80 8.71 -5.55
C LEU A 221 -7.94 9.76 -5.55
N PRO A 222 -8.91 9.70 -4.62
CA PRO A 222 -9.92 10.75 -4.48
C PRO A 222 -9.29 12.14 -4.38
N GLY A 223 -9.70 13.07 -5.25
CA GLY A 223 -9.11 14.41 -5.38
C GLY A 223 -7.81 14.49 -6.20
N TYR A 224 -7.35 13.39 -6.78
CA TYR A 224 -6.19 13.32 -7.66
C TYR A 224 -6.60 12.97 -9.09
N GLY A 225 -5.82 13.44 -10.07
CA GLY A 225 -6.00 13.11 -11.48
C GLY A 225 -7.43 13.40 -11.94
N TRP A 226 -8.14 12.35 -12.37
CA TRP A 226 -9.51 12.45 -12.87
C TRP A 226 -10.57 11.90 -11.90
N SER A 227 -10.20 11.60 -10.65
CA SER A 227 -11.15 11.24 -9.59
C SER A 227 -11.67 12.49 -8.88
N ASP A 228 -12.96 12.50 -8.56
CA ASP A 228 -13.56 13.62 -7.84
C ASP A 228 -12.99 13.75 -6.42
N ALA A 229 -12.94 14.98 -5.91
CA ALA A 229 -12.58 15.26 -4.52
C ALA A 229 -13.78 15.09 -3.58
N ALA A 230 -13.50 14.76 -2.31
CA ALA A 230 -14.50 14.74 -1.25
C ALA A 230 -15.16 16.12 -1.06
N ARG A 231 -16.46 16.14 -0.76
CA ARG A 231 -17.23 17.37 -0.52
C ARG A 231 -17.44 17.70 0.96
N ARG A 232 -16.80 16.94 1.86
CA ARG A 232 -16.86 17.13 3.32
C ARG A 232 -15.55 16.70 3.97
N PRO A 233 -15.20 17.25 5.14
CA PRO A 233 -14.00 16.87 5.88
C PRO A 233 -14.00 15.38 6.30
N GLY A 234 -12.81 14.84 6.56
CA GLY A 234 -12.65 13.51 7.18
C GLY A 234 -12.29 12.37 6.23
N MET A 235 -12.01 12.63 4.95
CA MET A 235 -11.48 11.60 4.05
C MET A 235 -9.98 11.41 4.27
N GLY A 236 -9.62 10.41 5.08
CA GLY A 236 -8.25 9.94 5.26
C GLY A 236 -7.97 8.61 4.55
N PRO A 237 -6.77 8.02 4.74
CA PRO A 237 -6.36 6.77 4.09
C PRO A 237 -7.32 5.61 4.32
N ALA A 238 -7.89 5.47 5.52
CA ALA A 238 -8.88 4.44 5.84
C ALA A 238 -10.16 4.56 4.99
N GLN A 239 -10.67 5.78 4.81
CA GLN A 239 -11.85 6.04 3.97
C GLN A 239 -11.55 5.76 2.49
N ILE A 240 -10.36 6.15 2.01
CA ILE A 240 -9.92 5.84 0.64
C ILE A 240 -9.76 4.32 0.45
N GLY A 241 -9.21 3.61 1.43
CA GLY A 241 -9.10 2.15 1.42
C GLY A 241 -10.45 1.45 1.27
N ASN A 242 -11.49 1.94 1.96
CA ASN A 242 -12.86 1.45 1.76
C ASN A 242 -13.40 1.72 0.35
N ILE A 243 -13.14 2.90 -0.21
CA ILE A 243 -13.53 3.24 -1.59
C ILE A 243 -12.87 2.26 -2.56
N PHE A 244 -11.59 1.95 -2.38
CA PHE A 244 -10.88 1.03 -3.26
C PHE A 244 -11.25 -0.43 -3.05
N ASN A 245 -11.56 -0.87 -1.83
CA ASN A 245 -12.15 -2.19 -1.64
C ASN A 245 -13.51 -2.30 -2.35
N ALA A 246 -14.35 -1.25 -2.25
CA ALA A 246 -15.61 -1.20 -2.97
C ALA A 246 -15.41 -1.19 -4.50
N LEU A 247 -14.37 -0.52 -5.01
CA LEU A 247 -13.97 -0.56 -6.42
C LEU A 247 -13.62 -1.99 -6.85
N MET A 248 -12.71 -2.66 -6.13
CA MET A 248 -12.28 -4.01 -6.47
C MET A 248 -13.44 -5.01 -6.43
N LYS A 249 -14.31 -4.92 -5.42
CA LYS A 249 -15.53 -5.75 -5.34
C LYS A 249 -16.47 -5.48 -6.50
N ARG A 250 -16.61 -4.23 -6.95
CA ARG A 250 -17.45 -3.91 -8.11
C ARG A 250 -16.92 -4.47 -9.42
N LEU A 251 -15.59 -4.55 -9.54
CA LEU A 251 -14.92 -5.22 -10.65
C LEU A 251 -15.02 -6.75 -10.59
N GLY A 252 -15.62 -7.30 -9.52
CA GLY A 252 -15.84 -8.73 -9.33
C GLY A 252 -14.68 -9.44 -8.62
N HIS A 253 -13.80 -8.69 -7.94
CA HIS A 253 -12.64 -9.26 -7.24
C HIS A 253 -12.92 -9.37 -5.74
N ASP A 254 -13.20 -10.58 -5.28
CA ASP A 254 -13.32 -10.89 -3.85
C ASP A 254 -11.96 -11.07 -3.16
N LYS A 255 -10.91 -11.44 -3.92
CA LYS A 255 -9.53 -11.51 -3.43
C LYS A 255 -8.59 -10.84 -4.42
N TYR A 256 -7.69 -10.01 -3.94
CA TYR A 256 -6.76 -9.24 -4.78
C TYR A 256 -5.52 -8.83 -4.00
N PHE A 257 -4.41 -8.60 -4.69
CA PHE A 257 -3.22 -8.03 -4.08
C PHE A 257 -3.25 -6.51 -4.13
N VAL A 258 -2.55 -5.87 -3.20
CA VAL A 258 -2.35 -4.41 -3.18
C VAL A 258 -0.88 -4.11 -3.34
N GLN A 259 -0.56 -3.19 -4.25
CA GLN A 259 0.77 -2.59 -4.40
C GLN A 259 0.64 -1.08 -4.19
N GLY A 260 1.53 -0.49 -3.40
CA GLY A 260 1.54 0.96 -3.23
C GLY A 260 2.82 1.48 -2.58
N GLY A 261 3.23 2.68 -3.02
CA GLY A 261 4.26 3.50 -2.38
C GLY A 261 3.65 4.81 -1.86
N ASP A 262 4.37 5.56 -1.02
CA ASP A 262 3.90 6.86 -0.48
C ASP A 262 2.47 6.76 0.10
N TRP A 263 1.49 7.60 -0.27
CA TRP A 263 0.10 7.46 0.17
C TRP A 263 -0.49 6.10 -0.17
N GLY A 264 -0.15 5.54 -1.32
CA GLY A 264 -0.58 4.21 -1.73
C GLY A 264 -0.16 3.12 -0.74
N SER A 265 0.99 3.25 -0.07
CA SER A 265 1.42 2.32 0.98
C SER A 265 0.55 2.41 2.24
N ILE A 266 0.19 3.64 2.65
CA ILE A 266 -0.63 3.89 3.84
C ILE A 266 -2.07 3.45 3.59
N ILE A 267 -2.60 3.74 2.39
CA ILE A 267 -3.92 3.30 1.96
C ILE A 267 -3.95 1.78 1.83
N GLY A 268 -2.94 1.16 1.21
CA GLY A 268 -2.87 -0.29 1.06
C GLY A 268 -2.77 -1.01 2.41
N SER A 269 -2.00 -0.47 3.36
CA SER A 269 -1.98 -0.97 4.74
C SER A 269 -3.36 -0.85 5.40
N SER A 270 -4.07 0.25 5.17
CA SER A 270 -5.45 0.43 5.66
C SER A 270 -6.41 -0.58 5.03
N MET A 271 -6.25 -0.90 3.74
CA MET A 271 -7.06 -1.93 3.06
C MET A 271 -6.83 -3.31 3.68
N ALA A 272 -5.58 -3.69 3.90
CA ALA A 272 -5.25 -4.98 4.52
C ALA A 272 -5.76 -5.10 5.96
N LEU A 273 -5.69 -4.01 6.73
CA LEU A 273 -6.20 -3.97 8.11
C LEU A 273 -7.74 -4.05 8.17
N LEU A 274 -8.43 -3.32 7.29
CA LEU A 274 -9.89 -3.22 7.32
C LEU A 274 -10.60 -4.37 6.57
N HIS A 275 -9.93 -5.00 5.61
CA HIS A 275 -10.49 -6.05 4.75
C HIS A 275 -9.56 -7.27 4.59
N PRO A 276 -9.09 -7.90 5.70
CA PRO A 276 -8.11 -9.01 5.65
C PRO A 276 -8.61 -10.27 4.93
N GLN A 277 -9.92 -10.41 4.73
CA GLN A 277 -10.50 -11.50 3.92
C GLN A 277 -10.39 -11.26 2.41
N ASN A 278 -10.19 -10.00 2.00
CA ASN A 278 -10.13 -9.57 0.60
C ASN A 278 -8.68 -9.34 0.13
N VAL A 279 -7.80 -8.84 1.00
CA VAL A 279 -6.38 -8.54 0.70
C VAL A 279 -5.48 -9.69 1.12
#